data_AF-A0A841MFL7-F1
#
_entry.id   AF-A0A841MFL7-F1
#
_cell.length_a   1.000
_cell.length_b   1.000
_cell.length_c   1.000
_cell.angle_alpha   90.00
_cell.angle_beta   90.00
_cell.angle_gamma   90.00
#
_symmetry.space_group_name_H-M   'P 1'
#
loop_
_entity.id
_entity.type
_entity.pdbx_description
1 polymer ?
#
loop_
_entity_poly.entity_id
_entity_poly.type
_entity_poly.pdbx_seq_one_letter_code
_entity_poly.pdbx_strand_id
1 'polypeptide(L)'
;MGSGNYINKLVQGVRGEIPTPGEEKMPESINSGKVEKEERNPEVDELLERIRDYKVNGENRRLIRMDSKIEDVFKHVNYLFGIKVTSLVNYVCWDFLENNPELVNEIKKSLNQLKL
;
A
#
# COMPACT_ATOMS: atom_id res chain seq x y z
N MET A 1 -28.74 -14.48 -5.87
CA MET A 1 -28.52 -13.09 -6.32
C MET A 1 -27.15 -12.68 -5.80
N GLY A 2 -26.17 -12.57 -6.70
CA GLY A 2 -24.74 -12.70 -6.36
C GLY A 2 -24.08 -11.42 -5.85
N SER A 3 -23.26 -11.58 -4.82
CA SER A 3 -22.36 -10.63 -4.17
C SER A 3 -21.21 -10.09 -5.05
N GLY A 4 -21.14 -10.46 -6.33
CA GLY A 4 -20.08 -10.03 -7.26
C GLY A 4 -20.13 -8.56 -7.68
N ASN A 5 -21.22 -7.85 -7.40
CA ASN A 5 -21.38 -6.46 -7.83
C ASN A 5 -20.67 -5.44 -6.93
N TYR A 6 -20.33 -5.78 -5.69
CA TYR A 6 -19.73 -4.82 -4.75
C TYR A 6 -18.23 -4.60 -5.02
N ILE A 7 -17.50 -5.70 -5.29
CA ILE A 7 -16.08 -5.65 -5.65
C ILE A 7 -15.87 -4.86 -6.94
N ASN A 8 -16.72 -5.07 -7.95
CA ASN A 8 -16.62 -4.34 -9.23
C ASN A 8 -16.85 -2.82 -9.07
N LYS A 9 -17.72 -2.39 -8.15
CA LYS A 9 -17.91 -0.96 -7.86
C LYS A 9 -16.70 -0.32 -7.21
N LEU A 10 -16.02 -1.02 -6.29
CA LEU A 10 -14.80 -0.52 -5.65
C LEU A 10 -13.65 -0.37 -6.65
N VAL A 11 -13.55 -1.28 -7.63
CA VAL A 11 -12.48 -1.28 -8.64
C VAL A 11 -12.68 -0.21 -9.72
N GLN A 12 -13.93 0.17 -10.03
CA GLN A 12 -14.22 1.16 -11.07
C GLN A 12 -13.83 2.60 -10.67
N GLY A 13 -13.82 2.94 -9.38
CA GLY A 13 -13.40 4.27 -8.90
C GLY A 13 -11.90 4.57 -9.02
N VAL A 14 -11.07 3.54 -9.24
CA VAL A 14 -9.60 3.66 -9.27
C VAL A 14 -9.05 3.71 -10.71
N ARG A 15 -9.89 3.44 -11.73
CA ARG A 15 -9.51 3.46 -13.15
C ARG A 15 -9.60 4.86 -13.77
N GLY A 16 -9.03 5.86 -13.11
CA GLY A 16 -8.71 7.13 -13.78
C GLY A 16 -7.67 6.92 -14.87
N GLU A 17 -7.76 7.71 -15.95
CA GLU A 17 -6.98 7.58 -17.19
C GLU A 17 -5.47 7.47 -16.94
N ILE A 18 -4.88 6.37 -17.42
CA ILE A 18 -3.45 6.08 -17.32
C ILE A 18 -2.77 6.66 -18.57
N PRO A 19 -1.85 7.64 -18.47
CA PRO A 19 -1.07 8.07 -19.61
C PRO A 19 -0.09 6.97 -20.04
N THR A 20 0.00 6.73 -21.34
CA THR A 20 0.87 5.75 -21.99
C THR A 20 2.35 6.15 -21.83
N PRO A 21 3.29 5.23 -21.52
CA PRO A 21 4.69 5.57 -21.36
C PRO A 21 5.38 5.59 -22.73
N GLY A 22 5.84 6.77 -23.15
CA GLY A 22 6.58 6.94 -24.39
C GLY A 22 7.10 8.36 -24.54
N GLU A 23 8.06 8.76 -23.70
CA GLU A 23 9.08 9.78 -23.97
C GLU A 23 10.04 9.82 -22.76
N GLU A 24 11.14 9.08 -22.84
CA GLU A 24 12.28 9.27 -21.94
C GLU A 24 12.95 10.61 -22.31
N LYS A 25 12.82 11.62 -21.45
CA LYS A 25 13.70 12.79 -21.47
C LYS A 25 14.70 12.67 -20.32
N MET A 26 15.99 12.72 -20.66
CA MET A 26 17.10 12.78 -19.71
C MET A 26 16.85 13.86 -18.66
N PRO A 27 17.20 13.65 -17.38
CA PRO A 27 17.07 14.70 -16.38
C PRO A 27 18.14 15.77 -16.64
N GLU A 28 17.70 16.94 -17.12
CA GLU A 28 18.49 18.16 -17.06
C GLU A 28 18.79 18.48 -15.59
N SER A 29 20.02 18.88 -15.32
CA SER A 29 20.51 19.25 -13.99
C SER A 29 19.67 20.40 -13.41
N ILE A 30 18.79 20.09 -12.46
CA ILE A 30 18.02 21.10 -11.74
C ILE A 30 18.95 21.73 -10.71
N ASN A 31 19.30 22.99 -10.95
CA ASN A 31 19.93 23.90 -10.01
C ASN A 31 19.31 23.74 -8.62
N SER A 32 20.15 23.79 -7.59
CA SER A 32 19.80 23.90 -6.17
C SER A 32 18.98 25.18 -5.90
N GLY A 33 17.74 25.20 -6.35
CA GLY A 33 16.70 26.08 -5.85
C GLY A 33 16.26 25.54 -4.51
N LYS A 34 16.32 26.39 -3.48
CA LYS A 34 15.74 26.12 -2.16
C LYS A 34 14.35 25.53 -2.36
N VAL A 35 14.20 24.24 -2.07
CA VAL A 35 12.88 23.62 -1.89
C VAL A 35 12.31 24.32 -0.67
N GLU A 36 11.40 25.25 -0.92
CA GLU A 36 10.50 25.75 0.10
C GLU A 36 9.97 24.52 0.82
N LYS A 37 10.25 24.40 2.12
CA LYS A 37 9.69 23.33 2.93
C LYS A 37 8.19 23.60 2.95
N GLU A 38 7.45 23.02 2.01
CA GLU A 38 6.04 22.76 2.22
C GLU A 38 5.95 22.10 3.60
N GLU A 39 5.22 22.75 4.51
CA GLU A 39 4.96 22.18 5.82
C GLU A 39 4.28 20.84 5.59
N ARG A 40 5.03 19.75 5.82
CA ARG A 40 4.51 18.41 5.68
C ARG A 40 3.31 18.28 6.60
N ASN A 41 2.21 17.73 6.06
CA ASN A 41 1.01 17.49 6.83
C ASN A 41 1.39 16.61 8.04
N PRO A 42 1.15 17.08 9.29
CA PRO A 42 1.50 16.33 10.49
C PRO A 42 0.85 14.93 10.53
N GLU A 43 -0.35 14.77 9.98
CA GLU A 43 -1.03 13.47 9.90
C GLU A 43 -0.28 12.46 9.01
N VAL A 44 0.40 12.96 7.97
CA VAL A 44 1.20 12.12 7.06
C VAL A 44 2.48 11.70 7.75
N ASP A 45 3.15 12.59 8.47
CA ASP A 45 4.36 12.24 9.23
C ASP A 45 4.03 11.23 10.34
N GLU A 46 2.91 11.41 11.05
CA GLU A 46 2.43 10.44 12.06
C GLU A 46 2.14 9.06 11.44
N LEU A 47 1.53 9.01 10.26
CA LEU A 47 1.32 7.75 9.55
C LEU A 47 2.64 7.09 9.16
N LEU A 48 3.59 7.86 8.63
CA LEU A 48 4.91 7.34 8.24
C LEU A 48 5.68 6.79 9.45
N GLU A 49 5.59 7.45 10.61
CA GLU A 49 6.16 6.97 11.87
C GLU A 49 5.51 5.66 12.32
N ARG A 50 4.17 5.59 12.33
CA ARG A 50 3.44 4.34 12.67
C ARG A 50 3.85 3.17 11.79
N ILE A 51 3.98 3.39 10.47
CA ILE A 51 4.41 2.36 9.53
C ILE A 51 5.86 1.95 9.78
N ARG A 52 6.75 2.92 10.04
CA ARG A 52 8.17 2.67 10.31
C ARG A 52 8.36 1.82 11.56
N ASP A 53 7.60 2.11 12.61
CA ASP A 53 7.69 1.43 13.91
C ASP A 53 6.88 0.14 13.95
N TYR A 54 6.11 -0.17 12.90
CA TYR A 54 5.33 -1.40 12.82
C TYR A 54 6.23 -2.63 12.84
N LYS A 55 6.12 -3.38 13.95
CA LYS A 55 6.89 -4.60 14.18
C LYS A 55 6.21 -5.82 13.55
N VAL A 56 6.86 -6.40 12.56
CA VAL A 56 6.41 -7.65 11.93
C VAL A 56 6.75 -8.83 12.84
N ASN A 57 5.73 -9.43 13.46
CA ASN A 57 5.87 -10.52 14.45
C ASN A 57 5.63 -11.92 13.86
N GLY A 58 5.58 -12.07 12.53
CA GLY A 58 5.36 -13.35 11.86
C GLY A 58 6.63 -14.19 11.73
N GLU A 59 6.55 -15.47 12.07
CA GLU A 59 7.65 -16.44 11.91
C GLU A 59 7.81 -16.88 10.44
N ASN A 60 6.71 -16.89 9.69
CA ASN A 60 6.66 -17.35 8.30
C ASN A 60 6.70 -16.19 7.32
N ARG A 61 7.58 -16.29 6.32
CA ARG A 61 7.63 -15.36 5.19
C ARG A 61 6.80 -15.89 4.03
N ARG A 62 6.01 -15.02 3.40
CA ARG A 62 5.25 -15.33 2.18
C ARG A 62 5.72 -14.40 1.07
N LEU A 63 5.98 -14.99 -0.10
CA LEU A 63 6.21 -14.24 -1.33
C LEU A 63 4.85 -13.76 -1.85
N ILE A 64 4.76 -12.47 -2.11
CA ILE A 64 3.56 -11.83 -2.69
C ILE A 64 3.96 -11.34 -4.07
N ARG A 65 3.13 -11.64 -5.07
CA ARG A 65 3.25 -11.04 -6.40
C ARG A 65 2.43 -9.76 -6.42
N MET A 66 3.05 -8.68 -6.86
CA MET A 66 2.43 -7.38 -7.07
C MET A 66 2.69 -6.94 -8.51
N ASP A 67 1.85 -6.06 -9.03
CA ASP A 67 2.13 -5.43 -10.31
C ASP A 67 3.29 -4.45 -10.20
N SER A 68 3.90 -4.13 -11.34
CA SER A 68 5.09 -3.28 -11.41
C SER A 68 4.84 -1.86 -10.89
N LYS A 69 3.62 -1.33 -11.05
CA LYS A 69 3.31 0.03 -10.59
C LYS A 69 3.33 0.11 -9.07
N ILE A 70 2.71 -0.87 -8.40
CA ILE A 70 2.73 -0.95 -6.95
C ILE A 70 4.14 -1.21 -6.42
N GLU A 71 4.91 -2.06 -7.10
CA GLU A 71 6.30 -2.31 -6.75
C GLU A 71 7.12 -1.01 -6.78
N ASP A 72 6.95 -0.20 -7.83
CA ASP A 72 7.65 1.08 -7.96
C ASP A 72 7.25 2.07 -6.87
N VAL A 73 5.96 2.18 -6.54
CA VAL A 73 5.49 3.01 -5.41
C VAL A 73 6.19 2.60 -4.11
N PHE A 74 6.25 1.30 -3.82
CA PHE A 74 6.89 0.81 -2.60
C PHE A 74 8.42 1.05 -2.57
N LYS A 75 9.08 0.98 -3.72
CA LYS A 75 10.51 1.36 -3.85
C LYS A 75 10.72 2.83 -3.52
N HIS A 76 9.88 3.72 -4.03
CA HIS A 76 9.96 5.15 -3.74
C HIS A 76 9.70 5.42 -2.26
N VAL A 77 8.71 4.76 -1.64
CA VAL A 77 8.43 4.91 -0.21
C VAL A 77 9.63 4.50 0.64
N ASN A 78 10.30 3.41 0.29
CA ASN A 78 11.52 2.99 0.96
C ASN A 78 12.66 3.99 0.77
N TYR A 79 12.89 4.44 -0.47
CA TYR A 79 13.96 5.38 -0.80
C TYR A 79 13.78 6.75 -0.13
N LEU A 80 12.57 7.29 -0.15
CA LEU A 80 12.27 8.65 0.33
C LEU A 80 12.08 8.72 1.85
N PHE A 81 11.48 7.70 2.46
CA PHE A 81 11.06 7.75 3.87
C PHE A 81 11.75 6.72 4.77
N GLY A 82 12.63 5.88 4.21
CA GLY A 82 13.34 4.84 4.94
C GLY A 82 12.44 3.73 5.47
N ILE A 83 11.24 3.57 4.89
CA ILE A 83 10.25 2.59 5.33
C ILE A 83 10.49 1.27 4.61
N LYS A 84 10.73 0.20 5.38
CA LYS A 84 10.86 -1.15 4.82
C LYS A 84 9.54 -1.56 4.16
N VAL A 85 9.61 -2.02 2.91
CA VAL A 85 8.45 -2.53 2.16
C VAL A 85 7.70 -3.61 2.94
N THR A 86 8.41 -4.47 3.66
CA THR A 86 7.78 -5.50 4.52
C THR A 86 6.94 -4.89 5.63
N SER A 87 7.42 -3.83 6.30
CA SER A 87 6.67 -3.16 7.36
C SER A 87 5.45 -2.44 6.78
N LEU A 88 5.61 -1.75 5.65
CA LEU A 88 4.52 -1.10 4.93
C LEU A 88 3.41 -2.09 4.57
N VAL A 89 3.74 -3.18 3.90
CA VAL A 89 2.73 -4.18 3.48
C VAL A 89 2.03 -4.80 4.69
N ASN A 90 2.77 -5.17 5.73
CA ASN A 90 2.16 -5.76 6.92
C ASN A 90 1.29 -4.75 7.69
N TYR A 91 1.72 -3.49 7.80
CA TYR A 91 0.93 -2.41 8.41
C TYR A 91 -0.38 -2.22 7.65
N VAL A 92 -0.32 -2.07 6.32
CA VAL A 92 -1.51 -1.88 5.48
C VAL A 92 -2.48 -3.06 5.60
N CYS A 93 -1.97 -4.30 5.62
CA CYS A 93 -2.81 -5.47 5.83
C CYS A 93 -3.46 -5.49 7.23
N TRP A 94 -2.70 -5.14 8.27
CA TRP A 94 -3.20 -5.08 9.64
C TRP A 94 -4.28 -4.01 9.80
N ASP A 95 -3.97 -2.77 9.40
CA ASP A 95 -4.88 -1.62 9.45
C ASP A 95 -6.17 -1.89 8.67
N PHE A 96 -6.05 -2.49 7.48
CA PHE A 96 -7.22 -2.89 6.70
C PHE A 96 -8.11 -3.91 7.43
N LEU A 97 -7.53 -4.92 8.07
CA LEU A 97 -8.30 -5.94 8.79
C LEU A 97 -8.88 -5.42 10.12
N GLU A 98 -8.17 -4.52 10.80
CA GLU A 98 -8.64 -3.90 12.04
C GLU A 98 -9.84 -2.99 11.78
N ASN A 99 -9.79 -2.21 10.69
CA ASN A 99 -10.88 -1.32 10.29
C ASN A 99 -12.08 -2.06 9.65
N ASN A 100 -11.94 -3.34 9.30
CA ASN A 100 -12.97 -4.15 8.63
C ASN A 100 -13.16 -5.52 9.34
N PRO A 101 -13.64 -5.54 10.60
CA PRO A 101 -13.72 -6.76 11.42
C PRO A 101 -14.67 -7.83 10.85
N GLU A 102 -15.63 -7.44 10.02
CA GLU A 102 -16.52 -8.36 9.30
C GLU A 102 -15.77 -9.30 8.36
N LEU A 103 -14.67 -8.83 7.74
CA LEU A 103 -13.81 -9.67 6.91
C LEU A 103 -13.12 -10.74 7.74
N VAL A 104 -12.61 -10.37 8.92
CA VAL A 104 -11.98 -11.30 9.86
C VAL A 104 -12.99 -12.37 10.29
N ASN A 105 -14.23 -11.97 10.58
CA ASN A 105 -15.28 -12.89 10.97
C ASN A 105 -15.64 -13.88 9.85
N GLU A 106 -15.76 -13.40 8.61
CA GLU A 106 -16.06 -14.26 7.47
C GLU A 106 -14.89 -15.20 7.13
N ILE A 107 -13.63 -14.73 7.25
CA ILE A 107 -12.43 -15.58 7.11
C ILE A 107 -12.47 -16.70 8.15
N LYS A 108 -12.70 -16.38 9.43
CA LYS A 108 -12.79 -17.39 10.50
C LYS A 108 -13.88 -18.41 10.24
N LYS A 109 -15.06 -17.96 9.80
CA LYS A 109 -16.19 -18.83 9.45
C LYS A 109 -15.84 -19.76 8.29
N SER A 110 -15.21 -19.23 7.24
CA SER A 110 -14.77 -20.01 6.07
C SER A 110 -13.74 -21.08 6.44
N LEU A 111 -12.77 -20.73 7.30
CA LEU A 111 -11.76 -21.67 7.79
C LEU A 111 -12.37 -22.79 8.66
N ASN A 112 -13.36 -22.46 9.50
CA ASN A 112 -14.07 -23.46 10.30
C ASN A 112 -14.92 -24.42 9.45
N GLN A 113 -15.41 -23.96 8.29
CA GLN A 113 -16.14 -24.80 7.34
C GLN A 113 -15.21 -25.71 6.54
N LEU A 114 -13.96 -25.29 6.33
CA LEU A 114 -12.95 -26.03 5.59
C LEU A 114 -12.42 -27.27 6.31
N LYS A 115 -12.90 -27.59 7.53
CA LYS A 115 -12.54 -28.77 8.37
C LYS A 115 -11.54 -29.71 7.67
N LEU A 116 -10.26 -29.37 7.79
CA LEU A 116 -9.13 -30.28 7.60
C LEU A 116 -9.09 -31.27 8.76
#